data_AF-A0A0M4SFH9-F1
#
_entry.id   AF-A0A0M4SFH9-F1
#
_cell.length_a   1.000
_cell.length_b   1.000
_cell.length_c   1.000
_cell.angle_alpha   90.00
_cell.angle_beta   90.00
_cell.angle_gamma   90.00
#
_symmetry.space_group_name_H-M   'P 1'
#
loop_
_entity.id
_entity.type
_entity.pdbx_description
1 polymer ?
#
loop_
_entity_poly.entity_id
_entity_poly.type
_entity_poly.pdbx_seq_one_letter_code
_entity_poly.pdbx_strand_id
1 'polypeptide(L)' 'MLTALKTLKKYMKYIENMFESNITNGLIEGLNNKIKSIKRTAFGYSNFSNFKKRILIEAGIISISA' A
#
# COMPACT_ATOMS: atom_id res chain seq x y z
N MET A 1 25.59 -6.24 0.02
CA MET A 1 25.20 -7.67 0.04
C MET A 1 24.93 -8.19 1.46
N LEU A 2 25.82 -7.94 2.43
CA LEU A 2 25.64 -8.40 3.83
C LEU A 2 24.33 -7.94 4.50
N THR A 3 23.87 -6.71 4.24
CA THR A 3 22.61 -6.19 4.79
C THR A 3 21.40 -6.98 4.29
N ALA A 4 21.36 -7.32 3.01
CA ALA A 4 20.27 -8.11 2.43
C ALA A 4 20.20 -9.52 3.05
N LEU A 5 21.35 -10.18 3.24
CA LEU A 5 21.44 -11.49 3.90
C LEU A 5 21.00 -11.43 5.37
N LYS A 6 21.40 -10.37 6.10
CA LYS A 6 20.95 -10.15 7.48
C LYS A 6 19.43 -9.94 7.56
N THR A 7 18.87 -9.15 6.64
CA THR A 7 17.43 -8.94 6.54
C THR A 7 16.69 -10.25 6.22
N LEU A 8 17.17 -11.01 5.24
CA LEU A 8 16.59 -12.31 4.88
C LEU A 8 16.56 -13.26 6.09
N LYS A 9 17.70 -13.42 6.78
CA LYS A 9 17.80 -14.26 7.98
C LYS A 9 16.88 -13.76 9.10
N LYS A 10 16.76 -12.44 9.28
CA LYS A 10 15.88 -11.83 10.29
C LYS A 10 14.40 -12.14 10.04
N TYR A 11 13.97 -12.21 8.78
CA TYR A 11 12.56 -12.39 8.42
C TYR A 11 12.21 -13.81 7.93
N MET A 12 13.15 -14.76 7.99
CA MET A 12 13.00 -16.12 7.44
C MET A 12 11.73 -16.83 7.92
N LYS A 13 11.40 -16.73 9.21
CA LYS A 13 10.16 -17.28 9.78
C LYS A 13 8.88 -16.78 9.08
N TYR A 14 8.82 -15.49 8.74
CA TYR A 14 7.65 -14.93 8.05
C TYR A 14 7.59 -15.37 6.58
N ILE A 15 8.75 -15.57 5.97
CA ILE A 15 8.88 -16.08 4.60
C ILE A 15 8.39 -17.54 4.56
N GLU A 16 8.78 -18.37 5.53
CA GLU A 16 8.28 -19.74 5.68
C GLU A 16 6.76 -19.79 5.82
N ASN A 17 6.20 -18.96 6.72
CA ASN A 17 4.74 -18.85 6.91
C ASN A 17 3.98 -18.46 5.63
N MET A 18 4.63 -17.77 4.68
CA MET A 18 3.99 -17.38 3.40
C MET A 18 3.67 -18.61 2.55
N PHE A 19 4.47 -19.67 2.62
CA PHE A 19 4.26 -20.88 1.82
C PHE A 19 3.14 -21.77 2.38
N GLU A 20 2.84 -21.64 3.67
CA GLU A 20 1.75 -22.36 4.33
C GLU A 20 0.41 -21.60 4.25
N SER A 21 0.47 -20.29 4.03
CA SER A 21 -0.69 -19.42 3.99
C SER A 21 -1.27 -19.30 2.59
N ASN A 22 -2.60 -19.28 2.48
CA ASN A 22 -3.31 -18.95 1.23
C ASN A 22 -3.46 -17.43 1.00
N ILE A 23 -2.88 -16.59 1.86
CA ILE A 23 -2.98 -15.13 1.76
C ILE A 23 -1.95 -14.64 0.73
N THR A 24 -2.44 -13.93 -0.29
CA THR A 24 -1.57 -13.30 -1.30
C THR A 24 -1.39 -11.81 -1.02
N ASN A 25 -0.26 -11.25 -1.44
CA ASN A 25 -0.02 -9.82 -1.37
C ASN A 25 -0.83 -9.02 -2.42
N GLY A 26 -1.60 -9.68 -3.29
CA GLY A 26 -2.26 -9.05 -4.42
C GLY A 26 -3.23 -7.92 -4.03
N LEU A 27 -3.96 -8.07 -2.91
CA LEU A 27 -4.83 -7.01 -2.40
C LEU A 27 -4.04 -5.78 -1.95
N ILE A 28 -2.94 -5.99 -1.22
CA ILE A 28 -2.07 -4.92 -0.72
C ILE A 28 -1.38 -4.21 -1.89
N GLU A 29 -0.89 -4.98 -2.85
CA GLU A 29 -0.27 -4.45 -4.07
C GLU A 29 -1.26 -3.66 -4.92
N GLY A 30 -2.49 -4.17 -5.09
CA GLY A 30 -3.57 -3.47 -5.78
C GLY A 30 -3.89 -2.11 -5.15
N LEU A 31 -4.03 -2.08 -3.82
CA LEU A 31 -4.24 -0.83 -3.07
C LEU A 31 -3.07 0.14 -3.24
N ASN A 32 -1.83 -0.35 -3.08
CA ASN A 32 -0.63 0.47 -3.25
C ASN A 32 -0.50 1.04 -4.66
N ASN A 33 -0.83 0.27 -5.69
CA ASN A 33 -0.80 0.72 -7.08
C ASN A 33 -1.89 1.77 -7.36
N LYS A 34 -3.10 1.58 -6.81
CA LYS A 34 -4.17 2.59 -6.89
C LYS A 34 -3.75 3.91 -6.24
N ILE A 35 -3.18 3.86 -5.03
CA ILE A 35 -2.68 5.06 -4.33
C ILE A 35 -1.55 5.73 -5.13
N LYS A 36 -0.61 4.96 -5.69
CA LYS A 36 0.46 5.51 -6.55
C LYS A 36 -0.09 6.18 -7.80
N SER A 37 -1.13 5.62 -8.41
CA SER A 37 -1.81 6.23 -9.57
C SER A 37 -2.47 7.56 -9.20
N ILE A 38 -3.20 7.60 -8.07
CA ILE A 38 -3.81 8.83 -7.56
C ILE A 38 -2.74 9.86 -7.25
N LYS A 39 -1.64 9.47 -6.59
CA LYS A 39 -0.50 10.36 -6.30
C LYS A 39 0.09 10.99 -7.57
N ARG A 40 0.18 10.23 -8.67
CA ARG A 40 0.69 10.72 -9.96
C ARG A 40 -0.18 11.82 -10.57
N THR A 41 -1.46 11.89 -10.22
CA THR A 41 -2.41 12.91 -10.73
C THR A 41 -2.83 13.91 -9.67
N ALA A 42 -2.25 13.84 -8.47
CA ALA A 42 -2.59 14.68 -7.32
C ALA A 42 -1.64 15.86 -7.16
N PHE A 43 -1.32 16.53 -8.28
CA PHE A 43 -0.61 17.80 -8.24
C PHE A 43 -1.49 18.86 -7.58
N GLY A 44 -0.89 19.79 -6.83
CA GLY A 44 -1.58 20.92 -6.22
C GLY A 44 -2.17 20.70 -4.81
N TYR A 45 -2.05 19.50 -4.23
CA TYR A 45 -2.41 19.31 -2.81
C TYR A 45 -1.34 19.89 -1.89
N SER A 46 -1.66 20.99 -1.21
CA SER A 46 -0.82 21.58 -0.16
C SER A 46 -0.94 20.85 1.19
N ASN A 47 -2.06 20.15 1.42
CA ASN A 47 -2.36 19.46 2.68
C ASN A 47 -2.56 17.96 2.45
N PHE A 48 -1.80 17.13 3.19
CA PHE A 48 -1.91 15.68 3.15
C PHE A 48 -3.30 15.16 3.53
N SER A 49 -4.02 15.83 4.45
CA SER A 49 -5.39 15.47 4.82
C SER A 49 -6.34 15.53 3.62
N ASN A 50 -6.19 16.54 2.76
CA ASN A 50 -7.00 16.67 1.55
C ASN A 50 -6.61 15.60 0.50
N PHE A 51 -5.32 15.29 0.37
CA PHE A 51 -4.86 14.20 -0.48
C PHE A 51 -5.40 12.83 0.01
N LYS A 52 -5.38 12.59 1.32
CA LYS A 52 -5.95 11.39 1.95
C LYS A 52 -7.45 11.29 1.70
N LYS A 53 -8.20 12.39 1.84
CA LYS A 53 -9.65 12.42 1.51
C LYS A 53 -9.89 12.02 0.06
N ARG A 54 -9.12 12.57 -0.90
CA ARG A 54 -9.21 12.15 -2.31
C ARG A 54 -8.96 10.66 -2.48
N ILE A 55 -7.91 10.10 -1.86
CA ILE A 55 -7.63 8.67 -1.90
C ILE A 55 -8.84 7.86 -1.41
N LEU A 56 -9.44 8.25 -0.29
CA LEU A 56 -10.57 7.53 0.32
C LEU A 56 -11.85 7.61 -0.52
N ILE A 57 -12.11 8.75 -1.16
CA ILE A 57 -13.22 8.92 -2.10
C ILE A 57 -13.03 8.03 -3.34
N GLU A 58 -11.85 8.09 -3.96
CA GLU A 58 -11.49 7.27 -5.14
C GLU A 58 -11.48 5.77 -4.83
N ALA A 59 -11.15 5.40 -3.58
CA ALA A 59 -11.23 4.04 -3.08
C ALA A 59 -12.67 3.60 -2.76
N GLY A 60 -13.66 4.50 -2.79
CA GLY A 60 -15.06 4.21 -2.46
C GLY A 60 -15.32 4.01 -0.97
N ILE A 61 -14.41 4.46 -0.10
CA ILE A 61 -14.50 4.28 1.36
C ILE A 61 -15.31 5.41 1.99
N ILE A 62 -15.21 6.63 1.45
CA ILE A 62 -15.94 7.81 1.92
C ILE A 62 -16.78 8.34 0.77
N SER A 63 -18.06 8.61 1.03
CA SER A 63 -18.95 9.32 0.10
C SER A 63 -18.80 10.83 0.23
N ILE A 64 -18.90 11.54 -0.89
CA ILE A 64 -19.08 13.00 -0.87
C ILE A 64 -20.53 13.26 -0.47
N SER A 65 -20.77 13.89 0.67
CA SER A 65 -22.08 14.47 0.95
C SER A 65 -22.18 15.78 0.17
N ALA A 66 -23.16 15.86 -0.73
CA ALA A 66 -23.53 17.10 -1.43
C ALA A 66 -24.33 18.02 -0.50
#